data_AF-A0A7J4ECG9-F1
#
_entry.id   AF-A0A7J4ECG9-F1
#
_cell.length_a   1.000
_cell.length_b   1.000
_cell.length_c   1.000
_cell.angle_alpha   90.00
_cell.angle_beta   90.00
_cell.angle_gamma   90.00
#
_symmetry.space_group_name_H-M   'P 1'
#
loop_
_entity.id
_entity.type
_entity.pdbx_description
1 polymer ?
#
loop_
_entity_poly.entity_id
_entity_poly.type
_entity_poly.pdbx_seq_one_letter_code
_entity_poly.pdbx_strand_id
1 'polypeptide(L)'
;MKSGYITELFSSFQGEGPYAGRRQIFIRFAGCPFSCFYCDTPSAKDPKPRSCTVFGNVEKNIPFGNAFISNKRFIVNPMSLHLVQKLLTELRTPDLHSISYTGGEPLFSAAFVKEIAKEARDMHLKII
;
A
#
# COMPACT_ATOMS: atom_id res chain seq x y z
N MET A 1 -6.03 -3.12 19.15
CA MET A 1 -5.31 -3.97 18.16
C MET A 1 -4.45 -3.06 17.30
N LYS A 2 -3.14 -3.31 17.18
CA LYS A 2 -2.22 -2.48 16.35
C LYS A 2 -1.78 -3.20 15.07
N SER A 3 -2.61 -4.10 14.56
CA SER A 3 -2.30 -4.89 13.36
C SER A 3 -3.54 -5.09 12.49
N GLY A 4 -3.30 -5.33 11.21
CA GLY A 4 -4.36 -5.59 10.23
C GLY A 4 -3.80 -6.25 8.97
N TYR A 5 -4.68 -6.56 8.03
CA TYR A 5 -4.34 -7.33 6.83
C TYR A 5 -4.21 -6.42 5.62
N ILE A 6 -3.08 -6.54 4.92
CA ILE A 6 -2.78 -5.80 3.68
C ILE A 6 -2.46 -6.83 2.60
N THR A 7 -3.02 -6.65 1.42
CA THR A 7 -2.75 -7.51 0.26
C THR A 7 -1.50 -7.04 -0.48
N GLU A 8 -1.38 -5.73 -0.73
CA GLU A 8 -0.25 -5.14 -1.47
C GLU A 8 0.15 -3.77 -0.92
N LEU A 9 1.44 -3.43 -1.04
CA LEU A 9 1.98 -2.12 -0.67
C LEU A 9 3.09 -1.72 -1.65
N PHE A 10 2.95 -0.58 -2.33
CA PHE A 10 3.89 -0.18 -3.41
C PHE A 10 3.88 1.32 -3.72
N SER A 11 4.96 1.81 -4.32
CA SER A 11 5.09 3.19 -4.82
C SER A 11 4.90 3.22 -6.33
N SER A 12 3.94 4.00 -6.83
CA SER A 12 3.63 4.13 -8.27
C SER A 12 3.00 5.49 -8.58
N PHE A 13 2.62 5.73 -9.83
CA PHE A 13 1.83 6.89 -10.23
C PHE A 13 0.33 6.55 -10.21
N GLN A 14 -0.49 7.46 -9.71
CA GLN A 14 -1.95 7.32 -9.76
C GLN A 14 -2.44 7.35 -11.21
N GLY A 15 -3.30 6.40 -11.58
CA GLY A 15 -3.86 6.28 -12.93
C GLY A 15 -5.21 6.98 -13.09
N GLU A 16 -5.91 7.27 -11.98
CA GLU A 16 -7.31 7.68 -12.01
C GLU A 16 -7.61 8.94 -11.18
N GLY A 17 -8.73 9.59 -11.50
CA GLY A 17 -9.26 10.71 -10.74
C GLY A 17 -8.43 12.00 -10.83
N PRO A 18 -8.66 12.98 -9.95
CA PRO A 18 -8.05 14.31 -10.01
C PRO A 18 -6.53 14.31 -9.76
N TYR A 19 -5.99 13.21 -9.24
CA TYR A 19 -4.58 13.06 -8.93
C TYR A 19 -3.84 12.13 -9.90
N ALA A 20 -4.44 11.81 -11.05
CA ALA A 20 -3.78 11.04 -12.09
C ALA A 20 -2.40 11.67 -12.45
N GLY A 21 -1.38 10.83 -12.59
CA GLY A 21 0.01 11.21 -12.82
C GLY A 21 0.79 11.63 -11.56
N ARG A 22 0.18 11.70 -10.37
CA ARG A 22 0.90 12.00 -9.12
C ARG A 22 1.53 10.74 -8.52
N ARG A 23 2.76 10.86 -8.01
CA ARG A 23 3.49 9.78 -7.32
C ARG A 23 2.86 9.48 -5.96
N GLN A 24 2.41 8.26 -5.74
CA GLN A 24 1.72 7.85 -4.51
C GLN A 24 2.24 6.51 -4.00
N ILE A 25 2.17 6.31 -2.68
CA ILE A 25 2.27 4.98 -2.10
C ILE A 25 0.86 4.43 -1.96
N PHE A 26 0.61 3.28 -2.59
CA PHE A 26 -0.65 2.57 -2.48
C PHE A 26 -0.58 1.57 -1.33
N ILE A 27 -1.60 1.61 -0.47
CA ILE A 27 -1.86 0.54 0.50
C ILE A 27 -3.15 -0.15 0.06
N ARG A 28 -3.02 -1.38 -0.45
CA ARG A 28 -4.15 -2.22 -0.85
C ARG A 28 -4.57 -3.09 0.33
N PHE A 29 -5.61 -2.68 1.05
CA PHE A 29 -6.17 -3.41 2.18
C PHE A 29 -6.80 -4.73 1.74
N ALA A 30 -6.82 -5.68 2.67
CA ALA A 30 -7.42 -7.00 2.47
C ALA A 30 -8.86 -7.04 2.98
N GLY A 31 -9.70 -7.82 2.29
CA GLY A 31 -11.11 -8.04 2.63
C GLY A 31 -12.04 -7.07 1.92
N CYS A 32 -13.10 -7.61 1.31
CA CYS A 32 -14.18 -6.83 0.71
C CYS A 32 -15.50 -7.54 0.97
N PRO A 33 -16.53 -6.86 1.52
CA PRO A 33 -17.84 -7.49 1.75
C PRO A 33 -18.67 -7.61 0.46
N PHE A 34 -18.22 -7.01 -0.65
CA PHE A 34 -18.99 -6.92 -1.89
C PHE A 34 -18.65 -8.03 -2.89
N SER A 35 -19.68 -8.52 -3.58
CA SER A 35 -19.60 -9.56 -4.61
C SER A 35 -19.71 -8.98 -6.03
N CYS A 36 -19.05 -7.85 -6.30
CA CYS A 36 -19.11 -7.19 -7.61
C CYS A 36 -18.66 -8.14 -8.74
N PHE A 37 -19.48 -8.23 -9.80
CA PHE A 37 -19.21 -9.08 -10.98
C PHE A 37 -18.11 -8.51 -11.89
N TYR A 38 -17.86 -7.21 -11.79
CA TYR A 38 -16.87 -6.45 -12.57
C TYR A 38 -15.58 -6.15 -11.78
N CYS A 39 -15.34 -6.86 -10.66
CA CYS A 39 -14.15 -6.62 -9.84
C CYS A 39 -12.89 -7.06 -10.59
N ASP A 40 -11.99 -6.11 -10.86
CA ASP A 40 -10.71 -6.34 -11.52
C ASP A 40 -9.61 -6.84 -10.57
N THR A 41 -9.80 -6.66 -9.26
CA THR A 41 -8.84 -7.04 -8.21
C THR A 41 -9.43 -8.07 -7.23
N PRO A 42 -9.85 -9.26 -7.68
CA PRO A 42 -10.50 -10.25 -6.83
C PRO A 42 -9.57 -10.80 -5.73
N SER A 43 -8.25 -10.76 -5.93
CA SER A 43 -7.26 -11.21 -4.95
C SER A 43 -7.31 -10.42 -3.63
N ALA A 44 -7.77 -9.16 -3.65
CA ALA A 44 -7.90 -8.34 -2.45
C ALA A 44 -9.17 -8.66 -1.63
N LYS A 45 -10.06 -9.54 -2.12
CA LYS A 45 -11.28 -9.93 -1.40
C LYS A 45 -11.00 -10.88 -0.22
N ASP A 46 -9.89 -11.61 -0.24
CA ASP A 46 -9.50 -12.46 0.89
C ASP A 46 -9.32 -11.58 2.14
N PRO A 47 -10.08 -11.79 3.23
CA PRO A 47 -9.96 -10.98 4.43
C PRO A 47 -8.71 -11.29 5.26
N LYS A 48 -8.06 -12.44 5.04
CA LYS A 48 -6.90 -12.89 5.84
C LYS A 48 -5.80 -13.51 4.97
N PRO A 49 -5.28 -12.78 3.96
CA PRO A 49 -4.19 -13.28 3.13
C PRO A 49 -2.97 -13.54 4.00
N ARG A 50 -2.29 -14.68 3.78
CA ARG A 50 -1.11 -15.09 4.57
C ARG A 50 0.02 -14.07 4.52
N SER A 51 0.17 -13.36 3.40
CA SER A 51 1.21 -12.36 3.20
C SER A 51 0.72 -11.14 2.42
N CYS A 52 1.34 -10.00 2.72
CA CYS A 52 1.31 -8.79 1.93
C CYS A 52 2.44 -8.84 0.91
N THR A 53 2.14 -8.52 -0.34
CA THR A 53 3.16 -8.31 -1.37
C THR A 53 3.64 -6.87 -1.33
N VAL A 54 4.93 -6.65 -1.16
CA VAL A 54 5.55 -5.33 -1.24
C VAL A 54 6.30 -5.23 -2.57
N PHE A 55 5.99 -4.20 -3.35
CA PHE A 55 6.73 -3.89 -4.57
C PHE A 55 7.57 -2.64 -4.35
N GLY A 56 8.86 -2.76 -4.65
CA GLY A 56 9.79 -1.64 -4.58
C GLY A 56 11.00 -1.98 -3.74
N ASN A 57 12.15 -1.87 -4.39
CA ASN A 57 13.43 -1.47 -3.82
C ASN A 57 14.31 -1.17 -5.03
N VAL A 58 14.59 0.11 -5.27
CA VAL A 58 15.71 0.50 -6.12
C VAL A 58 16.93 0.20 -5.24
N GLU A 59 17.70 -0.84 -5.54
CA GLU A 59 19.07 -0.87 -5.00
C GLU A 59 19.67 0.49 -5.34
N LYS A 60 20.20 1.20 -4.34
CA LYS A 60 20.62 2.61 -4.48
C LYS A 60 21.73 2.87 -5.53
N ASN A 61 22.13 1.85 -6.29
CA ASN A 61 23.21 1.85 -7.28
C ASN A 61 22.89 1.05 -8.57
N ILE A 62 21.63 0.95 -9.02
CA ILE A 62 21.34 0.32 -10.32
C ILE A 62 21.55 1.36 -11.44
N PRO A 63 22.40 1.09 -12.46
CA PRO A 63 22.55 1.94 -13.63
C PRO A 63 21.20 2.19 -14.32
N PHE A 64 21.03 3.41 -14.85
CA PHE A 64 19.84 3.87 -15.57
C PHE A 64 19.55 2.94 -16.76
N GLY A 65 18.69 1.94 -16.54
CA GLY A 65 18.43 0.85 -17.49
C GLY A 65 17.92 -0.45 -16.84
N ASN A 66 18.36 -0.76 -15.62
CA ASN A 66 17.93 -1.95 -14.87
C ASN A 66 16.91 -1.65 -13.74
N ALA A 67 16.44 -0.41 -13.64
CA ALA A 67 15.48 0.06 -12.62
C ALA A 67 14.08 -0.59 -12.71
N PHE A 68 13.84 -1.44 -13.71
CA PHE A 68 12.58 -2.17 -13.94
C PHE A 68 12.51 -3.54 -13.25
N ILE A 69 13.59 -4.00 -12.59
CA ILE A 69 13.51 -5.22 -11.77
C ILE A 69 12.81 -4.85 -10.46
N SER A 70 11.48 -4.94 -10.47
CA SER A 70 10.67 -4.83 -9.27
C SER A 70 11.01 -5.98 -8.33
N ASN A 71 11.86 -5.72 -7.33
CA ASN A 71 12.10 -6.66 -6.25
C ASN A 71 10.79 -6.85 -5.46
N LYS A 72 10.11 -7.95 -5.73
CA LYS A 72 8.90 -8.39 -5.04
C LYS A 72 9.29 -9.03 -3.72
N ARG A 73 8.79 -8.50 -2.61
CA ARG A 73 9.01 -9.04 -1.26
C ARG A 73 7.67 -9.50 -0.67
N PHE A 74 7.69 -10.57 0.11
CA PHE A 74 6.52 -11.05 0.82
C PHE A 74 6.69 -10.80 2.31
N ILE A 75 5.73 -10.10 2.91
CA ILE A 75 5.69 -9.78 4.34
C ILE A 75 4.53 -10.54 4.96
N VAL A 76 4.74 -11.19 6.10
CA VAL A 76 3.71 -11.99 6.77
C VAL A 76 2.63 -11.08 7.36
N ASN A 77 1.36 -11.48 7.19
CA ASN A 77 0.20 -10.86 7.82
C ASN A 77 -0.19 -11.60 9.13
N PRO A 78 -0.92 -10.95 10.05
CA PRO A 78 -1.32 -9.55 10.04
C PRO A 78 -0.14 -8.60 10.30
N MET A 79 -0.09 -7.50 9.57
CA MET A 79 1.00 -6.52 9.64
C MET A 79 0.80 -5.57 10.82
N SER A 80 1.86 -5.32 11.59
CA SER A 80 1.84 -4.34 12.68
C SER A 80 2.00 -2.90 12.15
N LEU A 81 1.48 -1.93 12.90
CA LEU A 81 1.62 -0.50 12.58
C LEU A 81 3.09 -0.09 12.35
N HIS A 82 3.99 -0.58 13.20
CA HIS A 82 5.41 -0.30 13.12
C HIS A 82 6.02 -0.80 11.80
N LEU A 83 5.61 -2.00 11.35
CA LEU A 83 6.10 -2.55 10.09
C LEU A 83 5.55 -1.75 8.89
N VAL A 84 4.29 -1.31 8.93
CA VAL A 84 3.73 -0.42 7.91
C VAL A 84 4.53 0.88 7.82
N GLN A 85 4.82 1.54 8.96
CA GLN A 85 5.63 2.76 8.98
C GLN A 85 7.01 2.58 8.36
N LYS A 86 7.68 1.48 8.70
CA LYS A 86 8.98 1.13 8.12
C LYS A 86 8.88 1.00 6.59
N LEU A 87 7.88 0.29 6.08
CA LEU A 87 7.66 0.12 4.64
C LEU A 87 7.29 1.44 3.94
N LEU A 88 6.46 2.28 4.55
CA LEU A 88 6.14 3.62 4.03
C LEU A 88 7.40 4.50 3.91
N THR A 89 8.31 4.38 4.88
CA THR A 89 9.59 5.09 4.86
C THR A 89 10.51 4.53 3.77
N GLU A 90 10.59 3.20 3.63
CA GLU A 90 11.37 2.51 2.59
C GLU A 90 10.90 2.87 1.16
N LEU A 91 9.59 3.00 0.95
CA LEU A 91 9.00 3.27 -0.36
C LEU A 91 8.85 4.76 -0.70
N ARG A 92 9.18 5.64 0.23
CA ARG A 92 9.14 7.08 0.04
C ARG A 92 10.20 7.50 -0.98
N THR A 93 9.78 8.25 -1.99
CA THR A 93 10.65 8.92 -2.94
C THR A 93 10.58 10.44 -2.77
N PRO A 94 11.57 11.21 -3.24
CA PRO A 94 11.57 12.68 -3.10
C PRO A 94 10.34 13.36 -3.71
N ASP A 95 9.76 12.77 -4.75
CA ASP A 95 8.58 13.24 -5.49
C ASP A 95 7.25 12.71 -4.92
N LEU A 96 7.27 11.98 -3.80
CA LEU A 96 6.06 11.42 -3.19
C LEU A 96 5.04 12.53 -2.87
N HIS A 97 3.86 12.42 -3.47
CA HIS A 97 2.75 13.35 -3.25
C HIS A 97 1.93 12.96 -2.00
N SER A 98 1.53 11.69 -1.90
CA SER A 98 0.61 11.21 -0.86
C SER A 98 0.57 9.68 -0.77
N ILE A 99 -0.14 9.17 0.22
CA ILE A 99 -0.57 7.78 0.32
C ILE A 99 -1.99 7.68 -0.25
N SER A 100 -2.28 6.59 -0.96
CA SER A 100 -3.59 6.24 -1.47
C SER A 100 -4.06 4.94 -0.82
N TYR A 101 -5.21 5.01 -0.14
CA TYR A 101 -5.85 3.83 0.43
C TYR A 101 -6.78 3.20 -0.59
N THR A 102 -6.59 1.92 -0.84
CA THR A 102 -7.36 1.14 -1.81
C THR A 102 -7.49 -0.31 -1.34
N GLY A 103 -7.98 -1.19 -2.20
CA GLY A 103 -7.98 -2.63 -1.97
C GLY A 103 -9.14 -3.13 -1.16
N GLY A 104 -9.60 -4.33 -1.56
CA GLY A 104 -10.86 -4.89 -1.13
C GLY A 104 -11.90 -3.78 -1.00
N GLU A 105 -12.39 -3.62 0.22
CA GLU A 105 -12.99 -2.38 0.70
C GLU A 105 -12.13 -1.85 1.86
N PRO A 106 -11.44 -0.70 1.74
CA PRO A 106 -10.55 -0.19 2.81
C PRO A 106 -11.25 -0.09 4.17
N LEU A 107 -12.52 0.32 4.18
CA LEU A 107 -13.28 0.51 5.41
C LEU A 107 -13.73 -0.81 6.04
N PHE A 108 -13.56 -1.95 5.37
CA PHE A 108 -13.68 -3.27 6.01
C PHE A 108 -12.70 -3.43 7.18
N SER A 109 -11.57 -2.73 7.14
CA SER A 109 -10.56 -2.64 8.20
C SER A 109 -10.47 -1.24 8.81
N ALA A 110 -11.59 -0.53 8.97
CA ALA A 110 -11.64 0.89 9.39
C ALA A 110 -10.79 1.23 10.63
N ALA A 111 -10.73 0.36 11.63
CA ALA A 111 -9.91 0.58 12.82
C ALA A 111 -8.41 0.65 12.46
N PHE A 112 -7.92 -0.25 11.61
CA PHE A 112 -6.52 -0.28 11.20
C PHE A 112 -6.19 0.86 10.23
N VAL A 113 -7.10 1.19 9.31
CA VAL A 113 -7.02 2.37 8.44
C VAL A 113 -6.82 3.64 9.28
N LYS A 114 -7.62 3.81 10.33
CA LYS A 114 -7.53 4.97 11.23
C LYS A 114 -6.18 5.06 11.94
N GLU A 115 -5.64 3.94 12.40
CA GLU A 115 -4.34 3.90 13.06
C GLU A 115 -3.21 4.25 12.09
N ILE A 116 -3.20 3.70 10.87
CA ILE A 116 -2.21 4.07 9.84
C ILE A 116 -2.36 5.56 9.49
N ALA A 117 -3.58 6.08 9.42
CA ALA A 117 -3.81 7.48 9.10
C ALA A 117 -3.27 8.43 10.16
N LYS A 118 -3.34 8.04 11.43
CA LYS A 118 -2.72 8.79 12.52
C LYS A 118 -1.19 8.86 12.34
N GLU A 119 -0.55 7.71 12.13
CA GLU A 119 0.91 7.63 11.97
C GLU A 119 1.41 8.35 10.72
N ALA A 120 0.67 8.25 9.60
CA ALA A 120 1.02 8.96 8.38
C ALA A 120 1.05 10.48 8.59
N ARG A 121 0.12 11.03 9.39
CA ARG A 121 0.14 12.46 9.75
C ARG A 121 1.37 12.82 10.57
N ASP A 122 1.75 11.98 11.53
CA ASP A 122 2.95 12.20 12.35
C ASP A 122 4.23 12.16 11.47
N MET A 123 4.22 11.35 10.41
CA MET A 123 5.27 11.30 9.37
C MET A 123 5.21 12.45 8.34
N HIS A 124 4.27 13.39 8.49
CA HIS A 124 4.00 14.49 7.56
C HIS A 124 3.63 14.00 6.14
N LEU A 125 2.99 12.84 6.05
CA LEU A 125 2.45 12.28 4.81
C LEU A 125 0.97 12.62 4.68
N LYS A 126 0.56 13.00 3.48
CA LYS A 126 -0.85 13.22 3.14
C LYS A 126 -1.47 11.88 2.78
N ILE A 127 -2.72 11.66 3.18
CA ILE A 127 -3.55 10.58 2.67
C ILE A 127 -4.66 11.21 1.84
N ILE A 128 -4.91 10.64 0.67
CA ILE A 128 -5.98 11.06 -0.23
C ILE A 128 -6.83 9.88 -0.64
#